data_AF-A0A1W9R2Z3-F1
#
_entry.id   AF-A0A1W9R2Z3-F1
#
_cell.length_a   1.000
_cell.length_b   1.000
_cell.length_c   1.000
_cell.angle_alpha   90.00
_cell.angle_beta   90.00
_cell.angle_gamma   90.00
#
_symmetry.space_group_name_H-M   'P 1'
#
loop_
_entity.id
_entity.type
_entity.pdbx_description
1 polymer ?
#
loop_
_entity_poly.entity_id
_entity_poly.type
_entity_poly.pdbx_seq_one_letter_code
_entity_poly.pdbx_strand_id
1 'polypeptide(L)'
;MINHDKAYIIGLLVGNGTISNGTFTIMFPLKKWGMQPEKMHKIATDILTKICDKFNSNYNFNVTYEIGNNGQWFIKPINNPDISELLNNLSELGLPNNGFLLEKVSLSTAKQKLKGISIESFLSGIFDTRTSLSKSHRRFTNSAPIVSLEIPGSTKNFDFVVSICSWLNELGTTTDQILFNHPCQHSASDPTYKGWKKGFKIRFLVNSFIAKHSFALKAKAIDVDELKKIQEMNEQETCINRKLSKPSPVSIHSEINSTSLPQTVQNKLFFHYHHYCAVLGCKHAPLKEIKKIVANYSDYIFVLPRLEKGTKDEIEKSFNQLNNNYLQDFEIIENEISIEDALKNEALKKDYDFKQGLAYLFSKKLNGKRHSGSMNKIFNANKESKFTIQKVENIHLPSLFIFNNENNRAILVSAISSDLNQQLIKEHITVKNIERNYK
;
A
#
# COMPACT_ATOMS: atom_id res chain seq x y z
N MET A 1 -21.55 -1.91 30.40
CA MET A 1 -20.07 -1.88 30.44
C MET A 1 -19.53 -2.92 29.48
N ILE A 2 -18.60 -2.54 28.61
CA ILE A 2 -18.02 -3.42 27.58
C ILE A 2 -16.87 -4.23 28.19
N ASN A 3 -17.14 -5.50 28.50
CA ASN A 3 -16.14 -6.44 28.99
C ASN A 3 -15.22 -6.91 27.84
N HIS A 4 -14.22 -7.74 28.15
CA HIS A 4 -13.23 -8.20 27.17
C HIS A 4 -13.83 -9.07 26.06
N ASP A 5 -14.88 -9.85 26.33
CA ASP A 5 -15.56 -10.67 25.31
C ASP A 5 -16.38 -9.83 24.34
N LYS A 6 -17.16 -8.87 24.86
CA LYS A 6 -17.85 -7.87 24.04
C LYS A 6 -16.85 -7.08 23.21
N ALA A 7 -15.72 -6.67 23.80
CA ALA A 7 -14.66 -5.96 23.09
C ALA A 7 -14.08 -6.80 21.94
N TYR A 8 -13.81 -8.10 22.15
CA TYR A 8 -13.35 -9.00 21.09
C TYR A 8 -14.36 -9.12 19.95
N ILE A 9 -15.64 -9.33 20.25
CA ILE A 9 -16.73 -9.39 19.25
C ILE A 9 -16.80 -8.09 18.43
N ILE A 10 -16.75 -6.95 19.11
CA ILE A 10 -16.76 -5.64 18.45
C ILE A 10 -15.50 -5.47 17.59
N GLY A 11 -14.34 -5.96 18.03
CA GLY A 11 -13.11 -6.02 17.25
C GLY A 11 -13.24 -6.83 15.96
N LEU A 12 -13.89 -8.00 16.01
CA LEU A 12 -14.18 -8.82 14.82
C LEU A 12 -15.03 -8.03 13.80
N LEU A 13 -16.07 -7.34 14.27
CA LEU A 13 -16.96 -6.51 13.45
C LEU A 13 -16.24 -5.30 12.85
N VAL A 14 -15.48 -4.57 13.66
CA VAL A 14 -14.65 -3.45 13.16
C VAL A 14 -13.66 -3.95 12.12
N GLY A 15 -13.05 -5.11 12.35
CA GLY A 15 -12.08 -5.69 11.45
C GLY A 15 -12.70 -6.02 10.10
N ASN A 16 -13.75 -6.83 10.02
CA ASN A 16 -14.31 -7.26 8.73
C ASN A 16 -15.81 -7.59 8.76
N GLY A 17 -16.57 -6.80 9.53
CA GLY A 17 -18.01 -6.90 9.67
C GLY A 17 -18.78 -6.02 8.69
N THR A 18 -19.91 -6.56 8.22
CA THR A 18 -20.95 -5.82 7.50
C THR A 18 -22.25 -6.00 8.25
N ILE A 19 -22.94 -4.88 8.55
CA ILE A 19 -24.25 -4.87 9.20
C ILE A 19 -25.28 -4.38 8.19
N SER A 20 -26.39 -5.09 8.05
CA SER A 20 -27.50 -4.71 7.20
C SER A 20 -28.78 -5.42 7.64
N ASN A 21 -29.93 -4.77 7.46
CA ASN A 21 -31.25 -5.37 7.67
C ASN A 21 -31.42 -6.07 9.04
N GLY A 22 -30.88 -5.49 10.12
CA GLY A 22 -30.98 -6.06 11.47
C GLY A 22 -30.14 -7.32 11.70
N THR A 23 -29.19 -7.64 10.82
CA THR A 23 -28.26 -8.76 10.99
C THR A 23 -26.83 -8.33 10.65
N PHE A 24 -25.87 -9.23 10.82
CA PHE A 24 -24.47 -8.99 10.46
C PHE A 24 -23.80 -10.20 9.83
N THR A 25 -22.71 -9.94 9.12
CA THR A 25 -21.76 -10.95 8.66
C THR A 25 -20.35 -10.51 9.01
N ILE A 26 -19.49 -11.43 9.43
CA ILE A 26 -18.06 -11.17 9.66
C ILE A 26 -17.25 -12.08 8.75
N MET A 27 -16.45 -11.49 7.86
CA MET A 27 -15.66 -12.25 6.90
C MET A 27 -14.26 -12.58 7.45
N PHE A 28 -13.82 -13.80 7.23
CA PHE A 28 -12.53 -14.34 7.66
C PHE A 28 -11.71 -14.76 6.43
N PRO A 29 -10.54 -14.13 6.15
CA PRO A 29 -9.78 -14.38 4.93
C PRO A 29 -8.79 -15.54 5.10
N LEU A 30 -9.26 -16.78 5.17
CA LEU A 30 -8.42 -17.95 5.55
C LEU A 30 -7.24 -18.24 4.60
N LYS A 31 -7.32 -17.92 3.31
CA LYS A 31 -6.15 -18.04 2.41
C LYS A 31 -4.96 -17.17 2.83
N LYS A 32 -5.19 -16.19 3.70
CA LYS A 32 -4.17 -15.32 4.29
C LYS A 32 -3.71 -15.78 5.68
N TRP A 33 -4.35 -16.82 6.22
CA TRP A 33 -4.00 -17.48 7.47
C TRP A 33 -3.00 -18.58 7.12
N GLY A 34 -2.05 -18.85 8.01
CA GLY A 34 -0.81 -19.53 7.66
C GLY A 34 -0.99 -20.82 6.87
N MET A 35 -0.18 -20.89 5.80
CA MET A 35 0.33 -21.95 4.92
C MET A 35 -0.17 -23.43 4.96
N GLN A 36 -0.99 -23.89 5.90
CA GLN A 36 -1.29 -25.32 6.09
C GLN A 36 -2.80 -25.63 6.10
N PRO A 37 -3.33 -26.26 5.02
CA PRO A 37 -4.74 -26.67 4.90
C PRO A 37 -5.24 -27.56 6.07
N GLU A 38 -4.33 -28.30 6.70
CA GLU A 38 -4.62 -29.20 7.82
C GLU A 38 -5.17 -28.46 9.06
N LYS A 39 -4.97 -27.14 9.18
CA LYS A 39 -5.45 -26.34 10.32
C LYS A 39 -6.92 -25.90 10.18
N MET A 40 -7.61 -26.21 9.06
CA MET A 40 -9.00 -25.80 8.84
C MET A 40 -9.99 -26.30 9.91
N HIS A 41 -9.84 -27.55 10.37
CA HIS A 41 -10.71 -28.10 11.42
C HIS A 41 -10.58 -27.33 12.74
N LYS A 42 -9.36 -26.91 13.13
CA LYS A 42 -9.12 -26.11 14.35
C LYS A 42 -9.83 -24.77 14.31
N ILE A 43 -9.94 -24.18 13.12
CA ILE A 43 -10.59 -22.88 12.91
C ILE A 43 -12.10 -23.05 13.01
N ALA A 44 -12.66 -24.07 12.38
CA ALA A 44 -14.08 -24.40 12.52
C ALA A 44 -14.45 -24.64 14.00
N THR A 45 -13.62 -25.40 14.72
CA THR A 45 -13.79 -25.64 16.16
C THR A 45 -13.71 -24.33 16.95
N ASP A 46 -12.70 -23.49 16.73
CA ASP A 46 -12.58 -22.21 17.44
C ASP A 46 -13.78 -21.27 17.17
N ILE A 47 -14.36 -21.29 15.97
CA ILE A 47 -15.56 -20.51 15.65
C ILE A 47 -16.77 -21.08 16.39
N LEU A 48 -17.05 -22.38 16.25
CA LEU A 48 -18.24 -23.03 16.81
C LEU A 48 -18.22 -23.14 18.34
N THR A 49 -17.04 -23.11 18.95
CA THR A 49 -16.89 -23.11 20.41
C THR A 49 -16.65 -21.69 20.89
N LYS A 50 -15.41 -21.22 20.91
CA LYS A 50 -15.01 -19.95 21.54
C LYS A 50 -15.76 -18.72 21.03
N ILE A 51 -15.92 -18.55 19.72
CA ILE A 51 -16.60 -17.36 19.18
C ILE A 51 -18.09 -17.46 19.49
N CYS A 52 -18.70 -18.62 19.23
CA CYS A 52 -20.12 -18.86 19.54
C CYS A 52 -20.43 -18.64 21.03
N ASP A 53 -19.63 -19.21 21.93
CA ASP A 53 -19.78 -19.08 23.38
C ASP A 53 -19.74 -17.62 23.84
N LYS A 54 -18.85 -16.81 23.23
CA LYS A 54 -18.77 -15.37 23.51
C LYS A 54 -20.03 -14.63 23.06
N PHE A 55 -20.56 -14.93 21.88
CA PHE A 55 -21.81 -14.33 21.40
C PHE A 55 -22.99 -14.74 22.30
N ASN A 56 -23.10 -16.03 22.62
CA ASN A 56 -24.17 -16.55 23.46
C ASN A 56 -24.15 -15.90 24.86
N SER A 57 -22.99 -15.92 25.52
CA SER A 57 -22.86 -15.44 26.90
C SER A 57 -23.02 -13.92 27.05
N ASN A 58 -22.81 -13.14 25.98
CA ASN A 58 -22.80 -11.67 26.05
C ASN A 58 -23.96 -10.99 25.32
N TYR A 59 -24.59 -11.66 24.35
CA TYR A 59 -25.68 -11.12 23.55
C TYR A 59 -26.87 -12.09 23.40
N ASN A 60 -26.85 -13.24 24.09
CA ASN A 60 -27.94 -14.21 24.14
C ASN A 60 -28.36 -14.77 22.77
N PHE A 61 -27.41 -14.92 21.83
CA PHE A 61 -27.64 -15.63 20.58
C PHE A 61 -26.40 -16.37 20.10
N ASN A 62 -26.63 -17.42 19.32
CA ASN A 62 -25.57 -18.21 18.72
C ASN A 62 -25.20 -17.68 17.33
N VAL A 63 -23.96 -17.94 16.93
CA VAL A 63 -23.49 -17.70 15.56
C VAL A 63 -23.08 -19.02 14.92
N THR A 64 -23.15 -19.06 13.60
CA THR A 64 -22.63 -20.15 12.79
C THR A 64 -21.66 -19.59 11.74
N TYR A 65 -21.02 -20.47 10.98
CA TYR A 65 -20.21 -20.09 9.82
C TYR A 65 -20.78 -20.64 8.52
N GLU A 66 -20.51 -19.93 7.43
CA GLU A 66 -20.69 -20.41 6.06
C GLU A 66 -19.39 -20.28 5.28
N ILE A 67 -19.11 -21.26 4.43
CA ILE A 67 -17.97 -21.23 3.53
C ILE A 67 -18.46 -20.69 2.20
N GLY A 68 -18.05 -19.47 1.86
CA GLY A 68 -18.30 -18.90 0.55
C GLY A 68 -17.20 -19.21 -0.46
N ASN A 69 -17.32 -18.58 -1.62
CA ASN A 69 -16.38 -18.77 -2.72
C ASN A 69 -14.93 -18.40 -2.32
N ASN A 70 -13.97 -19.06 -2.95
CA ASN A 70 -12.54 -18.83 -2.73
C ASN A 70 -12.03 -19.07 -1.30
N GLY A 71 -12.74 -19.86 -0.49
CA GLY A 71 -12.33 -20.22 0.87
C GLY A 71 -12.49 -19.08 1.87
N GLN A 72 -13.45 -18.18 1.64
CA GLN A 72 -13.86 -17.15 2.59
C GLN A 72 -14.88 -17.72 3.57
N TRP A 73 -14.70 -17.43 4.86
CA TRP A 73 -15.63 -17.88 5.90
C TRP A 73 -16.42 -16.70 6.41
N PHE A 74 -17.72 -16.88 6.57
CA PHE A 74 -18.64 -15.85 7.01
C PHE A 74 -19.27 -16.28 8.31
N ILE A 75 -19.01 -15.55 9.40
CA ILE A 75 -19.71 -15.75 10.66
C ILE A 75 -20.99 -14.94 10.62
N LYS A 76 -22.12 -15.56 10.94
CA LYS A 76 -23.43 -14.92 10.98
C LYS A 76 -24.31 -15.42 12.13
N PRO A 77 -25.26 -14.62 12.63
CA PRO A 77 -26.24 -15.06 13.62
C PRO A 77 -27.11 -16.22 13.13
N ILE A 78 -27.52 -17.09 14.05
CA ILE A 78 -28.51 -18.15 13.80
C ILE A 78 -29.92 -17.59 14.03
N ASN A 79 -30.86 -17.88 13.12
CA ASN A 79 -32.29 -17.54 13.23
C ASN A 79 -32.64 -16.03 13.30
N ASN A 80 -31.76 -15.13 12.82
CA ASN A 80 -31.98 -13.67 12.81
C ASN A 80 -32.42 -13.13 14.20
N PRO A 81 -31.57 -13.25 15.22
CA PRO A 81 -31.89 -12.80 16.57
C PRO A 81 -31.90 -11.26 16.65
N ASP A 82 -32.44 -10.72 17.73
CA ASP A 82 -32.30 -9.30 18.03
C ASP A 82 -30.83 -8.96 18.36
N ILE A 83 -30.23 -8.10 17.55
CA ILE A 83 -28.85 -7.62 17.72
C ILE A 83 -28.77 -6.20 18.30
N SER A 84 -29.88 -5.63 18.79
CA SER A 84 -29.96 -4.25 19.26
C SER A 84 -28.93 -3.90 20.33
N GLU A 85 -28.66 -4.82 21.28
CA GLU A 85 -27.62 -4.62 22.29
C GLU A 85 -26.23 -4.47 21.67
N LEU A 86 -25.89 -5.31 20.70
CA LEU A 86 -24.62 -5.23 19.97
C LEU A 86 -24.47 -3.90 19.22
N LEU A 87 -25.55 -3.43 18.57
CA LEU A 87 -25.57 -2.13 17.88
C LEU A 87 -25.43 -0.96 18.85
N ASN A 88 -26.02 -1.05 20.03
CA ASN A 88 -25.86 -0.06 21.10
C ASN A 88 -24.41 -0.02 21.60
N ASN A 89 -23.76 -1.17 21.74
CA ASN A 89 -22.36 -1.25 22.17
C ASN A 89 -21.40 -0.67 21.10
N LEU A 90 -21.68 -0.88 19.80
CA LEU A 90 -20.95 -0.21 18.72
C LEU A 90 -21.10 1.32 18.80
N SER A 91 -22.34 1.79 18.97
CA SER A 91 -22.66 3.21 19.10
C SER A 91 -22.00 3.84 20.32
N GLU A 92 -21.96 3.13 21.46
CA GLU A 92 -21.29 3.56 22.69
C GLU A 92 -19.78 3.82 22.45
N LEU A 93 -19.13 3.00 21.62
CA LEU A 93 -17.72 3.16 21.24
C LEU A 93 -17.51 4.13 20.07
N GLY A 94 -18.55 4.81 19.59
CA GLY A 94 -18.48 5.72 18.43
C GLY A 94 -18.20 5.00 17.11
N LEU A 95 -18.55 3.71 17.01
CA LEU A 95 -18.34 2.87 15.83
C LEU A 95 -19.62 2.82 14.97
N PRO A 96 -19.50 2.70 13.63
CA PRO A 96 -20.65 2.55 12.76
C PRO A 96 -21.42 1.25 13.06
N ASN A 97 -22.73 1.32 12.89
CA ASN A 97 -23.67 0.24 13.16
C ASN A 97 -24.46 -0.22 11.91
N ASN A 98 -24.03 0.20 10.72
CA ASN A 98 -24.64 -0.16 9.44
C ASN A 98 -23.61 -0.10 8.29
N GLY A 99 -23.81 -0.90 7.26
CA GLY A 99 -22.92 -1.04 6.10
C GLY A 99 -21.64 -1.82 6.43
N PHE A 100 -20.62 -1.67 5.59
CA PHE A 100 -19.30 -2.24 5.84
C PHE A 100 -18.51 -1.34 6.80
N LEU A 101 -18.26 -1.83 8.01
CA LEU A 101 -17.85 -0.97 9.14
C LEU A 101 -16.52 -0.25 8.90
N LEU A 102 -15.54 -0.90 8.27
CA LEU A 102 -14.23 -0.30 8.01
C LEU A 102 -14.27 0.97 7.14
N GLU A 103 -15.29 1.15 6.30
CA GLU A 103 -15.40 2.36 5.47
C GLU A 103 -15.58 3.63 6.31
N LYS A 104 -16.22 3.51 7.47
CA LYS A 104 -16.65 4.68 8.28
C LYS A 104 -16.12 4.66 9.71
N VAL A 105 -15.37 3.64 10.09
CA VAL A 105 -14.84 3.49 11.45
C VAL A 105 -13.91 4.65 11.81
N SER A 106 -14.11 5.18 13.01
CA SER A 106 -13.17 6.04 13.74
C SER A 106 -12.84 5.37 15.08
N LEU A 107 -11.55 5.27 15.42
CA LEU A 107 -11.11 4.62 16.67
C LEU A 107 -10.99 5.58 17.85
N SER A 108 -11.33 6.86 17.65
CA SER A 108 -11.16 7.93 18.65
C SER A 108 -11.86 7.62 19.97
N THR A 109 -13.18 7.39 19.94
CA THR A 109 -13.99 7.10 21.13
C THR A 109 -13.66 5.72 21.71
N ALA A 110 -13.50 4.69 20.87
CA ALA A 110 -13.16 3.34 21.31
C ALA A 110 -11.86 3.32 22.14
N LYS A 111 -10.83 4.04 21.68
CA LYS A 111 -9.55 4.17 22.37
C LYS A 111 -9.64 4.90 23.71
N GLN A 112 -10.56 5.85 23.85
CA GLN A 112 -10.79 6.56 25.11
C GLN A 112 -11.51 5.69 26.14
N LYS A 113 -12.52 4.92 25.68
CA LYS A 113 -13.41 4.13 26.55
C LYS A 113 -12.86 2.77 26.95
N LEU A 114 -12.19 2.05 26.03
CA LEU A 114 -11.64 0.74 26.33
C LEU A 114 -10.40 0.88 27.22
N LYS A 115 -10.25 -0.03 28.20
CA LYS A 115 -9.15 -0.07 29.17
C LYS A 115 -8.68 -1.50 29.42
N GLY A 116 -7.42 -1.64 29.83
CA GLY A 116 -6.83 -2.92 30.24
C GLY A 116 -7.02 -4.03 29.19
N ILE A 117 -7.44 -5.21 29.65
CA ILE A 117 -7.62 -6.40 28.81
C ILE A 117 -8.64 -6.22 27.67
N SER A 118 -9.62 -5.32 27.83
CA SER A 118 -10.59 -5.03 26.76
C SER A 118 -9.94 -4.37 25.54
N ILE A 119 -8.83 -3.63 25.71
CA ILE A 119 -8.06 -3.09 24.57
C ILE A 119 -7.46 -4.23 23.76
N GLU A 120 -6.73 -5.14 24.42
CA GLU A 120 -6.09 -6.27 23.75
C GLU A 120 -7.12 -7.18 23.09
N SER A 121 -8.24 -7.46 23.76
CA SER A 121 -9.31 -8.27 23.18
C SER A 121 -9.94 -7.60 21.94
N PHE A 122 -10.20 -6.29 21.98
CA PHE A 122 -10.68 -5.54 20.80
C PHE A 122 -9.69 -5.62 19.63
N LEU A 123 -8.40 -5.41 19.91
CA LEU A 123 -7.35 -5.49 18.88
C LEU A 123 -7.18 -6.91 18.34
N SER A 124 -7.21 -7.94 19.18
CA SER A 124 -7.18 -9.35 18.75
C SER A 124 -8.32 -9.68 17.79
N GLY A 125 -9.52 -9.16 18.01
CA GLY A 125 -10.64 -9.33 17.07
C GLY A 125 -10.35 -8.71 15.69
N ILE A 126 -9.78 -7.49 15.66
CA ILE A 126 -9.35 -6.88 14.39
C ILE A 126 -8.25 -7.73 13.74
N PHE A 127 -7.29 -8.22 14.53
CA PHE A 127 -6.18 -8.99 14.01
C PHE A 127 -6.62 -10.33 13.43
N ASP A 128 -7.49 -11.05 14.11
CA ASP A 128 -8.00 -12.34 13.63
C ASP A 128 -8.70 -12.19 12.28
N THR A 129 -9.39 -11.09 12.01
CA THR A 129 -10.05 -10.86 10.72
C THR A 129 -9.16 -10.26 9.63
N ARG A 130 -8.07 -9.57 9.97
CA ARG A 130 -7.30 -8.75 9.00
C ARG A 130 -5.82 -9.03 8.88
N THR A 131 -5.21 -9.76 9.81
CA THR A 131 -3.78 -10.07 9.68
C THR A 131 -3.54 -11.22 8.71
N SER A 132 -2.46 -11.07 7.95
CA SER A 132 -1.80 -12.14 7.23
C SER A 132 -0.42 -12.39 7.82
N LEU A 133 0.04 -13.64 7.73
CA LEU A 133 1.34 -14.09 8.19
C LEU A 133 2.20 -14.49 6.99
N SER A 134 3.48 -14.11 6.99
CA SER A 134 4.39 -14.43 5.88
C SER A 134 5.83 -14.59 6.38
N LYS A 135 6.57 -15.54 5.79
CA LYS A 135 8.00 -15.78 6.08
C LYS A 135 8.88 -14.60 5.70
N SER A 136 8.53 -13.92 4.60
CA SER A 136 9.07 -12.63 4.17
C SER A 136 8.49 -12.25 2.82
N HIS A 137 8.20 -10.97 2.63
CA HIS A 137 7.77 -10.44 1.32
C HIS A 137 8.65 -9.31 0.79
N ARG A 138 9.56 -8.74 1.61
CA ARG A 138 10.24 -7.47 1.30
C ARG A 138 11.74 -7.61 1.09
N ARG A 139 12.41 -8.43 1.91
CA ARG A 139 13.87 -8.51 1.94
C ARG A 139 14.42 -9.65 1.09
N PHE A 140 13.54 -10.43 0.46
CA PHE A 140 13.87 -11.64 -0.29
C PHE A 140 14.67 -12.68 0.54
N THR A 141 14.63 -12.54 1.87
CA THR A 141 15.23 -13.45 2.86
C THR A 141 14.15 -13.87 3.85
N ASN A 142 14.17 -15.12 4.32
CA ASN A 142 13.20 -15.62 5.33
C ASN A 142 13.48 -15.14 6.77
N SER A 143 14.56 -14.39 6.98
CA SER A 143 15.04 -13.93 8.29
C SER A 143 14.24 -12.76 8.90
N ALA A 144 13.23 -12.25 8.18
CA ALA A 144 12.38 -11.14 8.59
C ALA A 144 10.90 -11.49 8.36
N PRO A 145 10.34 -12.45 9.12
CA PRO A 145 8.92 -12.78 9.05
C PRO A 145 8.07 -11.59 9.49
N ILE A 146 6.91 -11.45 8.83
CA ILE A 146 6.06 -10.26 8.94
C ILE A 146 4.62 -10.66 9.27
N VAL A 147 4.04 -9.93 10.21
CA VAL A 147 2.59 -9.80 10.40
C VAL A 147 2.12 -8.58 9.62
N SER A 148 1.19 -8.76 8.68
CA SER A 148 0.62 -7.64 7.90
C SER A 148 -0.86 -7.48 8.23
N LEU A 149 -1.26 -6.31 8.76
CA LEU A 149 -2.66 -5.91 8.81
C LEU A 149 -3.07 -5.43 7.41
N GLU A 150 -4.00 -6.12 6.75
CA GLU A 150 -4.40 -5.82 5.37
C GLU A 150 -5.82 -5.23 5.31
N ILE A 151 -5.94 -4.01 4.78
CA ILE A 151 -7.21 -3.29 4.70
C ILE A 151 -7.57 -3.09 3.21
N PRO A 152 -8.80 -3.42 2.78
CA PRO A 152 -9.20 -3.25 1.38
C PRO A 152 -9.11 -1.80 0.91
N GLY A 153 -8.65 -1.58 -0.32
CA GLY A 153 -8.55 -0.23 -0.91
C GLY A 153 -9.90 0.45 -1.11
N SER A 154 -10.97 -0.35 -1.25
CA SER A 154 -12.36 0.13 -1.33
C SER A 154 -12.81 0.91 -0.10
N THR A 155 -12.19 0.69 1.06
CA THR A 155 -12.55 1.39 2.30
C THR A 155 -12.30 2.89 2.24
N LYS A 156 -11.30 3.33 1.46
CA LYS A 156 -10.80 4.72 1.41
C LYS A 156 -10.46 5.33 2.78
N ASN A 157 -10.37 4.52 3.84
CA ASN A 157 -10.28 5.00 5.22
C ASN A 157 -8.81 5.11 5.67
N PHE A 158 -8.15 6.17 5.21
CA PHE A 158 -6.77 6.49 5.59
C PHE A 158 -6.64 6.78 7.09
N ASP A 159 -7.68 7.37 7.69
CA ASP A 159 -7.71 7.73 9.10
C ASP A 159 -7.69 6.51 10.00
N PHE A 160 -8.41 5.43 9.63
CA PHE A 160 -8.33 4.15 10.34
C PHE A 160 -6.90 3.59 10.32
N VAL A 161 -6.23 3.60 9.17
CA VAL A 161 -4.84 3.11 9.02
C VAL A 161 -3.89 3.86 9.95
N VAL A 162 -4.00 5.19 10.00
CA VAL A 162 -3.16 6.02 10.88
C VAL A 162 -3.54 5.82 12.35
N SER A 163 -4.82 5.77 12.66
CA SER A 163 -5.33 5.64 14.03
C SER A 163 -4.95 4.29 14.65
N ILE A 164 -5.13 3.18 13.93
CA ILE A 164 -4.75 1.85 14.41
C ILE A 164 -3.23 1.77 14.55
N CYS A 165 -2.46 2.25 13.58
CA CYS A 165 -1.00 2.27 13.68
C CYS A 165 -0.50 3.09 14.88
N SER A 166 -1.10 4.25 15.11
CA SER A 166 -0.80 5.13 16.24
C SER A 166 -1.11 4.45 17.57
N TRP A 167 -2.28 3.82 17.68
CA TRP A 167 -2.67 3.08 18.88
C TRP A 167 -1.72 1.91 19.18
N LEU A 168 -1.31 1.14 18.17
CA LEU A 168 -0.35 0.05 18.35
C LEU A 168 1.02 0.55 18.80
N ASN A 169 1.47 1.70 18.28
CA ASN A 169 2.72 2.32 18.72
C ASN A 169 2.66 2.77 20.19
N GLU A 170 1.53 3.32 20.63
CA GLU A 170 1.32 3.66 22.04
C GLU A 170 1.35 2.44 22.97
N LEU A 171 0.95 1.27 22.47
CA LEU A 171 1.04 -0.01 23.19
C LEU A 171 2.44 -0.65 23.11
N GLY A 172 3.38 -0.01 22.41
CA GLY A 172 4.79 -0.43 22.33
C GLY A 172 5.15 -1.28 21.11
N THR A 173 4.26 -1.39 20.12
CA THR A 173 4.53 -2.11 18.87
C THR A 173 5.19 -1.21 17.84
N THR A 174 6.28 -1.67 17.23
CA THR A 174 7.00 -0.92 16.22
C THR A 174 6.62 -1.34 14.80
N THR A 175 6.10 -0.40 14.02
CA THR A 175 5.76 -0.60 12.61
C THR A 175 7.02 -0.70 11.74
N ASP A 176 7.14 -1.70 10.86
CA ASP A 176 8.23 -1.79 9.87
C ASP A 176 7.93 -0.94 8.62
N GLN A 177 6.67 -0.98 8.16
CA GLN A 177 6.24 -0.27 6.95
C GLN A 177 4.74 -0.05 6.92
N ILE A 178 4.32 1.05 6.29
CA ILE A 178 2.94 1.25 5.86
C ILE A 178 2.90 1.41 4.34
N LEU A 179 2.00 0.68 3.70
CA LEU A 179 1.59 0.89 2.32
C LEU A 179 0.20 1.51 2.35
N PHE A 180 0.09 2.75 1.89
CA PHE A 180 -1.17 3.43 1.69
C PHE A 180 -1.69 3.17 0.28
N ASN A 181 -3.01 3.05 0.14
CA ASN A 181 -3.67 2.87 -1.14
C ASN A 181 -3.72 4.19 -1.92
N HIS A 182 -2.55 4.66 -2.38
CA HIS A 182 -2.39 5.90 -3.12
C HIS A 182 -1.62 5.65 -4.42
N PRO A 183 -2.05 6.23 -5.56
CA PRO A 183 -1.47 5.93 -6.86
C PRO A 183 0.04 6.23 -6.92
N CYS A 184 0.47 7.37 -6.40
CA CYS A 184 1.89 7.77 -6.41
C CYS A 184 2.77 6.87 -5.53
N GLN A 185 2.23 6.15 -4.53
CA GLN A 185 3.01 5.18 -3.76
C GLN A 185 3.10 3.82 -4.46
N HIS A 186 2.02 3.40 -5.11
CA HIS A 186 1.96 2.10 -5.80
C HIS A 186 2.56 2.14 -7.20
N SER A 187 2.68 3.32 -7.80
CA SER A 187 3.25 3.54 -9.12
C SER A 187 4.14 4.79 -9.14
N ALA A 188 5.22 4.74 -8.36
CA ALA A 188 6.17 5.85 -8.29
C ALA A 188 6.84 6.18 -9.64
N SER A 189 6.92 5.23 -10.57
CA SER A 189 7.56 5.45 -11.88
C SER A 189 6.57 5.73 -13.02
N ASP A 190 5.47 4.97 -13.08
CA ASP A 190 4.52 4.94 -14.21
C ASP A 190 3.27 5.77 -13.87
N PRO A 191 3.05 6.94 -14.50
CA PRO A 191 1.94 7.84 -14.17
C PRO A 191 0.56 7.35 -14.64
N THR A 192 0.49 6.24 -15.40
CA THR A 192 -0.74 5.69 -15.99
C THR A 192 -1.06 4.28 -15.49
N TYR A 193 -0.34 3.77 -14.50
CA TYR A 193 -0.54 2.42 -13.95
C TYR A 193 -1.92 2.25 -13.26
N LYS A 194 -2.87 1.68 -14.00
CA LYS A 194 -4.25 1.41 -13.54
C LYS A 194 -4.35 0.46 -12.34
N GLY A 195 -3.32 -0.35 -12.08
CA GLY A 195 -3.32 -1.39 -11.04
C GLY A 195 -3.05 -0.90 -9.62
N TRP A 196 -3.13 0.40 -9.33
CA TRP A 196 -2.70 0.96 -8.04
C TRP A 196 -3.65 0.69 -6.87
N LYS A 197 -4.92 0.35 -7.11
CA LYS A 197 -5.95 0.11 -6.07
C LYS A 197 -5.77 -1.24 -5.35
N LYS A 198 -4.62 -1.42 -4.67
CA LYS A 198 -4.20 -2.68 -4.02
C LYS A 198 -4.62 -2.80 -2.55
N GLY A 199 -5.09 -1.71 -1.95
CA GLY A 199 -5.40 -1.63 -0.52
C GLY A 199 -4.22 -1.24 0.34
N PHE A 200 -4.48 -1.16 1.64
CA PHE A 200 -3.51 -0.71 2.64
C PHE A 200 -2.87 -1.90 3.34
N LYS A 201 -1.61 -1.74 3.74
CA LYS A 201 -0.90 -2.72 4.57
C LYS A 201 -0.12 -2.02 5.67
N ILE A 202 -0.31 -2.47 6.91
CA ILE A 202 0.56 -2.10 8.04
C ILE A 202 1.36 -3.34 8.39
N ARG A 203 2.69 -3.24 8.35
CA ARG A 203 3.59 -4.36 8.54
C ARG A 203 4.36 -4.23 9.84
N PHE A 204 4.48 -5.35 10.54
CA PHE A 204 5.25 -5.51 11.75
C PHE A 204 6.17 -6.71 11.59
N LEU A 205 7.37 -6.65 12.15
CA LEU A 205 8.12 -7.88 12.38
C LEU A 205 7.40 -8.70 13.45
N VAL A 206 7.46 -10.02 13.31
CA VAL A 206 6.75 -10.96 14.20
C VAL A 206 7.10 -10.71 15.67
N ASN A 207 8.37 -10.58 16.01
CA ASN A 207 8.80 -10.33 17.40
C ASN A 207 8.20 -9.05 17.97
N SER A 208 8.20 -7.94 17.22
CA SER A 208 7.58 -6.71 17.68
C SER A 208 6.08 -6.84 17.92
N PHE A 209 5.38 -7.64 17.11
CA PHE A 209 3.94 -7.83 17.24
C PHE A 209 3.60 -8.67 18.48
N ILE A 210 4.22 -9.84 18.61
CA ILE A 210 3.90 -10.79 19.69
C ILE A 210 4.43 -10.38 21.06
N ALA A 211 5.35 -9.42 21.13
CA ALA A 211 5.80 -8.84 22.40
C ALA A 211 4.67 -8.11 23.14
N LYS A 212 3.63 -7.68 22.43
CA LYS A 212 2.53 -6.89 22.97
C LYS A 212 1.15 -7.47 22.68
N HIS A 213 1.01 -8.20 21.58
CA HIS A 213 -0.29 -8.64 21.08
C HIS A 213 -0.35 -10.14 20.86
N SER A 214 -1.57 -10.67 20.81
CA SER A 214 -1.83 -12.08 20.55
C SER A 214 -3.05 -12.26 19.64
N PHE A 215 -3.16 -13.46 19.09
CA PHE A 215 -4.34 -13.92 18.37
C PHE A 215 -5.24 -14.71 19.32
N ALA A 216 -6.56 -14.53 19.24
CA ALA A 216 -7.48 -15.36 20.03
C ALA A 216 -7.65 -16.76 19.41
N LEU A 217 -7.41 -16.85 18.09
CA LEU A 217 -7.52 -18.09 17.34
C LEU A 217 -6.24 -18.89 17.39
N LYS A 218 -6.37 -20.15 17.81
CA LYS A 218 -5.25 -21.07 18.06
C LYS A 218 -4.43 -21.30 16.80
N ALA A 219 -5.08 -21.41 15.64
CA ALA A 219 -4.39 -21.63 14.37
C ALA A 219 -3.38 -20.50 14.07
N LYS A 220 -3.79 -19.24 14.21
CA LYS A 220 -2.92 -18.07 14.00
C LYS A 220 -1.85 -17.93 15.07
N ALA A 221 -2.19 -18.23 16.33
CA ALA A 221 -1.23 -18.21 17.43
C ALA A 221 -0.07 -19.20 17.19
N ILE A 222 -0.39 -20.43 16.78
CA ILE A 222 0.62 -21.45 16.47
C ILE A 222 1.51 -21.01 15.30
N ASP A 223 0.91 -20.50 14.22
CA ASP A 223 1.66 -20.06 13.03
C ASP A 223 2.63 -18.91 13.35
N VAL A 224 2.21 -17.94 14.16
CA VAL A 224 3.07 -16.79 14.49
C VAL A 224 4.21 -17.21 15.43
N ASP A 225 3.99 -18.17 16.33
CA ASP A 225 5.04 -18.72 17.20
C ASP A 225 6.07 -19.53 16.42
N GLU A 226 5.67 -20.23 15.35
CA GLU A 226 6.61 -20.88 14.42
C GLU A 226 7.45 -19.83 13.67
N LEU A 227 6.83 -18.75 13.19
CA LEU A 227 7.53 -17.67 12.52
C LEU A 227 8.47 -16.90 13.44
N LYS A 228 8.12 -16.75 14.72
CA LYS A 228 9.00 -16.12 15.71
C LYS A 228 10.40 -16.76 15.72
N LYS A 229 10.45 -18.09 15.66
CA LYS A 229 11.69 -18.87 15.78
C LYS A 229 12.67 -18.64 14.63
N ILE A 230 12.21 -18.14 13.50
CA ILE A 230 13.03 -17.89 12.30
C ILE A 230 13.41 -16.41 12.12
N GLN A 231 12.94 -15.51 13.00
CA GLN A 231 13.29 -14.10 12.90
C GLN A 231 14.70 -13.87 13.43
N GLU A 232 15.59 -13.37 12.58
CA GLU A 232 16.96 -12.96 12.93
C GLU A 232 17.11 -11.43 12.87
N MET A 233 16.28 -10.76 12.06
CA MET A 233 16.34 -9.31 11.91
C MET A 233 15.82 -8.59 13.15
N ASN A 234 16.58 -7.58 13.57
CA ASN A 234 16.17 -6.65 14.62
C ASN A 234 15.04 -5.73 14.17
N GLU A 235 14.24 -5.30 15.14
CA GLU A 235 13.21 -4.28 15.00
C GLU A 235 13.80 -2.95 14.54
N GLN A 236 12.97 -2.16 13.87
CA GLN A 236 13.32 -0.78 13.59
C GLN A 236 13.17 0.07 14.86
N GLU A 237 13.76 1.27 14.86
CA GLU A 237 13.53 2.27 15.90
C GLU A 237 12.07 2.75 15.90
N THR A 238 11.58 3.28 17.01
CA THR A 238 10.21 3.83 17.09
C THR A 238 9.99 4.95 16.05
N CYS A 239 8.74 5.12 15.61
CA CYS A 239 8.43 6.07 14.52
C CYS A 239 8.94 7.50 14.80
N ILE A 240 8.90 7.96 16.05
CA ILE A 240 9.33 9.33 16.41
C ILE A 240 10.84 9.55 16.26
N ASN A 241 11.65 8.52 16.51
CA ASN A 241 13.11 8.57 16.45
C ASN A 241 13.65 8.17 15.08
N ARG A 242 12.81 7.57 14.25
CA ARG A 242 13.23 6.92 13.01
C ARG A 242 13.86 7.88 12.02
N LYS A 243 15.06 7.51 11.57
CA LYS A 243 15.72 8.12 10.42
C LYS A 243 15.06 7.67 9.12
N LEU A 244 14.85 8.61 8.21
CA LEU A 244 14.25 8.35 6.91
C LEU A 244 15.34 8.31 5.84
N SER A 245 15.38 7.23 5.07
CA SER A 245 16.24 7.13 3.89
C SER A 245 15.81 8.14 2.81
N LYS A 246 16.74 8.51 1.92
CA LYS A 246 16.43 9.32 0.74
C LYS A 246 15.25 8.68 -0.03
N PRO A 247 14.17 9.41 -0.28
CA PRO A 247 13.06 8.90 -1.08
C PRO A 247 13.49 8.51 -2.49
N SER A 248 12.81 7.51 -3.04
CA SER A 248 12.74 7.34 -4.48
C SER A 248 11.86 8.47 -5.05
N PRO A 249 12.28 9.16 -6.13
CA PRO A 249 11.42 10.11 -6.83
C PRO A 249 10.12 9.47 -7.31
N VAL A 250 9.06 10.27 -7.36
CA VAL A 250 7.70 9.88 -7.73
C VAL A 250 7.18 10.67 -8.93
N SER A 251 6.58 9.98 -9.90
CA SER A 251 5.78 10.57 -10.97
C SER A 251 4.42 11.03 -10.44
N ILE A 252 3.93 12.16 -10.95
CA ILE A 252 2.56 12.60 -10.71
C ILE A 252 1.63 11.68 -11.49
N HIS A 253 0.87 10.86 -10.76
CA HIS A 253 -0.04 9.91 -11.39
C HIS A 253 -1.32 10.62 -11.87
N SER A 254 -1.81 10.24 -13.05
CA SER A 254 -3.05 10.75 -13.66
C SER A 254 -4.27 10.69 -12.72
N GLU A 255 -4.42 9.60 -11.97
CA GLU A 255 -5.46 9.44 -10.95
C GLU A 255 -5.15 10.05 -9.56
N ILE A 256 -4.21 11.00 -9.42
CA ILE A 256 -3.91 11.67 -8.13
C ILE A 256 -5.12 12.40 -7.52
N ASN A 257 -6.08 12.80 -8.37
CA ASN A 257 -7.35 13.41 -7.95
C ASN A 257 -8.54 12.43 -7.97
N SER A 258 -8.31 11.12 -7.94
CA SER A 258 -9.38 10.14 -8.07
C SER A 258 -10.44 10.31 -6.97
N THR A 259 -11.72 10.19 -7.33
CA THR A 259 -12.85 10.08 -6.39
C THR A 259 -12.76 8.80 -5.52
N SER A 260 -11.83 7.90 -5.86
CA SER A 260 -11.48 6.74 -5.04
C SER A 260 -10.58 7.09 -3.84
N LEU A 261 -10.11 8.33 -3.72
CA LEU A 261 -9.31 8.84 -2.62
C LEU A 261 -10.15 9.79 -1.75
N PRO A 262 -9.90 9.88 -0.42
CA PRO A 262 -10.48 10.93 0.40
C PRO A 262 -9.84 12.29 0.09
N GLN A 263 -10.60 13.37 0.30
CA GLN A 263 -10.14 14.76 0.05
C GLN A 263 -8.84 15.10 0.79
N THR A 264 -8.58 14.49 1.94
CA THR A 264 -7.38 14.72 2.76
C THR A 264 -6.08 14.32 2.07
N VAL A 265 -6.13 13.46 1.05
CA VAL A 265 -4.95 12.99 0.31
C VAL A 265 -5.04 13.21 -1.21
N GLN A 266 -6.20 13.62 -1.74
CA GLN A 266 -6.35 14.00 -3.15
C GLN A 266 -5.39 15.13 -3.50
N ASN A 267 -4.80 15.05 -4.70
CA ASN A 267 -3.83 16.02 -5.23
C ASN A 267 -2.54 16.15 -4.40
N LYS A 268 -2.34 15.35 -3.36
CA LYS A 268 -1.15 15.43 -2.51
C LYS A 268 -0.05 14.47 -2.94
N LEU A 269 1.18 14.95 -2.89
CA LEU A 269 2.38 14.17 -3.17
C LEU A 269 3.06 13.77 -1.87
N PHE A 270 3.46 12.51 -1.80
CA PHE A 270 4.06 11.92 -0.61
C PHE A 270 5.31 11.12 -0.96
N PHE A 271 6.42 11.44 -0.29
CA PHE A 271 7.73 10.85 -0.55
C PHE A 271 8.07 9.66 0.35
N HIS A 272 7.32 9.48 1.45
CA HIS A 272 7.53 8.38 2.40
C HIS A 272 6.22 8.07 3.13
N TYR A 273 6.03 6.85 3.63
CA TYR A 273 4.78 6.49 4.34
C TYR A 273 4.57 7.33 5.62
N HIS A 274 5.66 7.71 6.30
CA HIS A 274 5.60 8.67 7.41
C HIS A 274 5.11 10.07 6.99
N HIS A 275 5.30 10.46 5.72
CA HIS A 275 4.77 11.73 5.22
C HIS A 275 3.24 11.70 5.21
N TYR A 276 2.61 10.60 4.78
CA TYR A 276 1.15 10.41 4.93
C TYR A 276 0.73 10.53 6.39
N CYS A 277 1.42 9.82 7.29
CA CYS A 277 1.11 9.87 8.72
C CYS A 277 1.17 11.30 9.29
N ALA A 278 2.16 12.09 8.91
CA ALA A 278 2.28 13.48 9.39
C ALA A 278 1.17 14.39 8.85
N VAL A 279 0.84 14.28 7.55
CA VAL A 279 -0.26 15.05 6.94
C VAL A 279 -1.61 14.68 7.57
N LEU A 280 -1.80 13.41 7.91
CA LEU A 280 -2.99 12.89 8.58
C LEU A 280 -2.95 13.07 10.12
N GLY A 281 -2.02 13.85 10.66
CA GLY A 281 -2.02 14.24 12.08
C GLY A 281 -1.52 13.19 13.08
N CYS A 282 -0.77 12.18 12.65
CA CYS A 282 -0.19 11.19 13.56
C CYS A 282 0.86 11.82 14.49
N LYS A 283 0.61 11.79 15.80
CA LYS A 283 1.51 12.32 16.83
C LYS A 283 2.89 11.64 16.89
N HIS A 284 3.01 10.43 16.36
CA HIS A 284 4.26 9.65 16.34
C HIS A 284 5.05 9.80 15.03
N ALA A 285 4.55 10.58 14.06
CA ALA A 285 5.28 10.78 12.81
C ALA A 285 6.60 11.55 13.08
N PRO A 286 7.73 11.15 12.47
CA PRO A 286 9.03 11.81 12.65
C PRO A 286 9.07 13.15 11.90
N LEU A 287 8.38 14.17 12.42
CA LEU A 287 8.17 15.46 11.76
C LEU A 287 9.47 16.15 11.36
N LYS A 288 10.52 16.04 12.18
CA LYS A 288 11.84 16.63 11.86
C LYS A 288 12.44 16.02 10.59
N GLU A 289 12.40 14.70 10.44
CA GLU A 289 12.95 14.03 9.25
C GLU A 289 12.05 14.25 8.02
N ILE A 290 10.73 14.32 8.21
CA ILE A 290 9.80 14.63 7.12
C ILE A 290 10.05 16.05 6.58
N LYS A 291 10.23 17.04 7.47
CA LYS A 291 10.55 18.43 7.10
C LYS A 291 11.81 18.52 6.24
N LYS A 292 12.85 17.73 6.54
CA LYS A 292 14.07 17.66 5.72
C LYS A 292 13.79 17.14 4.31
N ILE A 293 13.02 16.06 4.20
CA ILE A 293 12.67 15.49 2.89
C ILE A 293 11.85 16.48 2.06
N VAL A 294 10.80 17.05 2.64
CA VAL A 294 9.90 17.94 1.88
C VAL A 294 10.55 19.28 1.54
N ALA A 295 11.60 19.70 2.25
CA ALA A 295 12.37 20.90 1.89
C ALA A 295 13.00 20.78 0.51
N ASN A 296 13.46 19.58 0.13
CA ASN A 296 14.09 19.30 -1.17
C ASN A 296 13.14 18.58 -2.12
N TYR A 297 11.85 18.95 -2.12
CA TYR A 297 10.82 18.22 -2.87
C TYR A 297 11.06 18.18 -4.38
N SER A 298 11.74 19.19 -4.95
CA SER A 298 12.13 19.25 -6.36
C SER A 298 13.00 18.07 -6.79
N ASP A 299 13.74 17.47 -5.86
CA ASP A 299 14.60 16.31 -6.10
C ASP A 299 13.85 14.98 -6.09
N TYR A 300 12.52 15.02 -5.88
CA TYR A 300 11.70 13.83 -5.73
C TYR A 300 10.43 13.83 -6.57
N ILE A 301 10.18 14.84 -7.40
CA ILE A 301 8.96 14.94 -8.22
C ILE A 301 9.30 14.86 -9.71
N PHE A 302 8.53 14.04 -10.40
CA PHE A 302 8.49 13.91 -11.84
C PHE A 302 7.11 14.38 -12.31
N VAL A 303 7.03 15.59 -12.88
CA VAL A 303 5.81 16.06 -13.55
C VAL A 303 5.71 15.37 -14.91
N LEU A 304 6.85 15.24 -15.59
CA LEU A 304 7.02 14.38 -16.75
C LEU A 304 7.17 12.92 -16.29
N PRO A 305 6.76 11.90 -17.09
CA PRO A 305 6.87 10.51 -16.68
C PRO A 305 8.32 10.11 -16.36
N ARG A 306 8.56 9.60 -15.14
CA ARG A 306 9.86 8.99 -14.79
C ARG A 306 10.16 7.79 -15.68
N LEU A 307 9.18 6.89 -15.84
CA LEU A 307 9.24 5.79 -16.79
C LEU A 307 7.83 5.23 -17.04
N GLU A 308 7.36 5.40 -18.26
CA GLU A 308 6.17 4.73 -18.77
C GLU A 308 6.56 3.66 -19.79
N LYS A 309 5.84 2.54 -19.80
CA LYS A 309 6.09 1.38 -20.67
C LYS A 309 4.78 0.94 -21.30
N GLY A 310 4.79 0.61 -22.59
CA GLY A 310 3.57 0.20 -23.28
C GLY A 310 3.85 -0.23 -24.71
N THR A 311 2.77 -0.37 -25.48
CA THR A 311 2.89 -0.50 -26.94
C THR A 311 3.37 0.81 -27.56
N LYS A 312 3.82 0.78 -28.82
CA LYS A 312 4.21 2.00 -29.53
C LYS A 312 3.08 3.04 -29.52
N ASP A 313 1.88 2.63 -29.92
CA ASP A 313 0.71 3.51 -30.00
C ASP A 313 0.30 4.10 -28.65
N GLU A 314 0.38 3.33 -27.56
CA GLU A 314 0.03 3.81 -26.21
C GLU A 314 0.98 4.91 -25.75
N ILE A 315 2.28 4.71 -25.97
CA ILE A 315 3.31 5.64 -25.55
C ILE A 315 3.38 6.86 -26.48
N GLU A 316 3.20 6.67 -27.78
CA GLU A 316 3.13 7.76 -28.76
C GLU A 316 1.97 8.71 -28.45
N LYS A 317 0.79 8.18 -28.09
CA LYS A 317 -0.33 9.02 -27.61
C LYS A 317 0.05 9.85 -26.40
N SER A 318 0.78 9.26 -25.45
CA SER A 318 1.22 9.93 -24.23
C SER A 318 2.28 11.00 -24.53
N PHE A 319 3.21 10.71 -25.44
CA PHE A 319 4.22 11.66 -25.90
C PHE A 319 3.60 12.84 -26.65
N ASN A 320 2.63 12.59 -27.54
CA ASN A 320 1.90 13.64 -28.26
C ASN A 320 1.09 14.54 -27.32
N GLN A 321 0.53 13.99 -26.25
CA GLN A 321 -0.12 14.79 -25.21
C GLN A 321 0.87 15.70 -24.47
N LEU A 322 2.06 15.19 -24.13
CA LEU A 322 3.12 16.03 -23.56
C LEU A 322 3.56 17.11 -24.55
N ASN A 323 3.67 16.75 -25.83
CA ASN A 323 4.06 17.68 -26.88
C ASN A 323 3.08 18.85 -26.97
N ASN A 324 1.78 18.53 -27.03
CA ASN A 324 0.72 19.52 -27.08
C ASN A 324 0.63 20.36 -25.81
N ASN A 325 0.99 19.84 -24.63
CA ASN A 325 0.87 20.59 -23.40
C ASN A 325 2.07 21.48 -23.11
N TYR A 326 3.28 21.05 -23.50
CA TYR A 326 4.53 21.63 -22.98
C TYR A 326 5.65 21.82 -24.01
N LEU A 327 5.54 21.27 -25.23
CA LEU A 327 6.65 21.21 -26.18
C LEU A 327 6.30 21.72 -27.59
N GLN A 328 5.15 22.38 -27.78
CA GLN A 328 4.66 22.78 -29.11
C GLN A 328 5.66 23.63 -29.92
N ASP A 329 6.47 24.43 -29.22
CA ASP A 329 7.41 25.37 -29.84
C ASP A 329 8.77 24.76 -30.17
N PHE A 330 8.95 23.45 -29.95
CA PHE A 330 10.23 22.80 -30.12
C PHE A 330 10.22 21.76 -31.25
N GLU A 331 11.33 21.66 -31.95
CA GLU A 331 11.54 20.63 -32.97
C GLU A 331 11.78 19.26 -32.32
N ILE A 332 11.13 18.23 -32.86
CA ILE A 332 11.34 16.83 -32.46
C ILE A 332 12.32 16.20 -33.44
N ILE A 333 13.46 15.75 -32.92
CA ILE A 333 14.48 15.04 -33.69
C ILE A 333 14.45 13.55 -33.39
N GLU A 334 14.61 12.76 -34.44
CA GLU A 334 14.64 11.30 -34.38
C GLU A 334 16.05 10.79 -34.68
N ASN A 335 16.54 9.85 -33.85
CA ASN A 335 17.85 9.23 -34.03
C ASN A 335 17.76 7.73 -33.78
N GLU A 336 18.52 6.95 -34.55
CA GLU A 336 18.73 5.53 -34.29
C GLU A 336 20.05 5.31 -33.53
N ILE A 337 20.03 4.48 -32.49
CA ILE A 337 21.22 4.17 -31.68
C ILE A 337 21.26 2.69 -31.28
N SER A 338 22.46 2.13 -31.16
CA SER A 338 22.66 0.77 -30.63
C SER A 338 22.52 0.73 -29.10
N ILE A 339 22.23 -0.44 -28.53
CA ILE A 339 22.24 -0.63 -27.07
C ILE A 339 23.61 -0.29 -26.49
N GLU A 340 24.69 -0.74 -27.15
CA GLU A 340 26.05 -0.51 -26.67
C GLU A 340 26.39 0.99 -26.56
N ASP A 341 26.08 1.76 -27.61
CA ASP A 341 26.36 3.21 -27.62
C ASP A 341 25.47 3.97 -26.63
N ALA A 342 24.19 3.58 -26.53
CA ALA A 342 23.28 4.18 -25.58
C ALA A 342 23.70 3.97 -24.12
N LEU A 343 24.27 2.80 -23.79
CA LEU A 343 24.81 2.51 -22.46
C LEU A 343 26.14 3.24 -22.17
N LYS A 344 26.85 3.73 -23.19
CA LYS A 344 28.05 4.57 -23.03
C LYS A 344 27.71 6.06 -22.91
N ASN A 345 26.58 6.49 -23.46
CA ASN A 345 26.13 7.89 -23.46
C ASN A 345 25.80 8.41 -22.04
N GLU A 346 26.55 9.40 -21.56
CA GLU A 346 26.37 9.98 -20.22
C GLU A 346 25.07 10.76 -20.05
N ALA A 347 24.51 11.36 -21.10
CA ALA A 347 23.24 12.09 -21.00
C ALA A 347 22.09 11.12 -20.74
N LEU A 348 22.01 10.01 -21.49
CA LEU A 348 20.99 8.97 -21.31
C LEU A 348 21.11 8.25 -19.97
N LYS A 349 22.30 8.25 -19.34
CA LYS A 349 22.47 7.70 -17.98
C LYS A 349 21.84 8.58 -16.90
N LYS A 350 21.61 9.87 -17.16
CA LYS A 350 20.95 10.78 -16.21
C LYS A 350 19.44 10.54 -16.12
N ASP A 351 18.85 9.87 -17.10
CA ASP A 351 17.47 9.43 -17.08
C ASP A 351 17.30 8.28 -16.07
N TYR A 352 16.51 8.53 -15.02
CA TYR A 352 16.56 7.76 -13.77
C TYR A 352 16.37 6.25 -13.98
N ASP A 353 15.42 5.85 -14.81
CA ASP A 353 15.13 4.44 -15.09
C ASP A 353 15.36 4.04 -16.57
N PHE A 354 16.21 4.77 -17.31
CA PHE A 354 16.48 4.48 -18.72
C PHE A 354 16.89 3.01 -18.96
N LYS A 355 17.83 2.49 -18.15
CA LYS A 355 18.25 1.09 -18.23
C LYS A 355 17.09 0.12 -18.02
N GLN A 356 16.18 0.43 -17.10
CA GLN A 356 15.02 -0.43 -16.83
C GLN A 356 14.00 -0.39 -17.98
N GLY A 357 13.87 0.75 -18.65
CA GLY A 357 13.10 0.90 -19.88
C GLY A 357 13.72 0.11 -21.03
N LEU A 358 15.03 0.27 -21.25
CA LEU A 358 15.76 -0.44 -22.29
C LEU A 358 15.69 -1.96 -22.12
N ALA A 359 15.83 -2.45 -20.88
CA ALA A 359 15.67 -3.88 -20.58
C ALA A 359 14.25 -4.38 -20.90
N TYR A 360 13.21 -3.54 -20.75
CA TYR A 360 11.84 -3.89 -21.15
C TYR A 360 11.71 -4.01 -22.68
N LEU A 361 12.30 -3.09 -23.43
CA LEU A 361 12.28 -3.10 -24.90
C LEU A 361 12.88 -4.40 -25.48
N PHE A 362 13.95 -4.92 -24.88
CA PHE A 362 14.73 -6.04 -25.45
C PHE A 362 14.59 -7.38 -24.71
N SER A 363 13.78 -7.45 -23.64
CA SER A 363 13.58 -8.72 -22.93
C SER A 363 12.78 -9.71 -23.78
N LYS A 364 13.28 -10.94 -23.90
CA LYS A 364 12.56 -12.03 -24.60
C LYS A 364 11.22 -12.36 -23.95
N LYS A 365 11.16 -12.32 -22.61
CA LYS A 365 9.94 -12.63 -21.83
C LYS A 365 9.60 -11.48 -20.90
N LEU A 366 8.32 -11.21 -20.75
CA LEU A 366 7.80 -10.20 -19.83
C LEU A 366 6.87 -10.85 -18.79
N ASN A 367 6.78 -10.23 -17.62
CA ASN A 367 5.72 -10.46 -16.64
C ASN A 367 4.96 -9.14 -16.45
N GLY A 368 3.86 -8.97 -17.19
CA GLY A 368 3.25 -7.66 -17.40
C GLY A 368 4.22 -6.70 -18.08
N LYS A 369 4.43 -5.50 -17.51
CA LYS A 369 5.39 -4.49 -18.01
C LYS A 369 6.83 -4.68 -17.46
N ARG A 370 7.14 -5.81 -16.81
CA ARG A 370 8.47 -6.07 -16.23
C ARG A 370 9.26 -7.06 -17.08
N HIS A 371 10.53 -6.74 -17.35
CA HIS A 371 11.46 -7.68 -17.96
C HIS A 371 11.73 -8.87 -17.03
N SER A 372 12.04 -10.02 -17.61
CA SER A 372 12.44 -11.23 -16.87
C SER A 372 13.94 -11.46 -17.01
N GLY A 373 14.59 -11.77 -15.89
CA GLY A 373 16.04 -12.00 -15.86
C GLY A 373 16.87 -10.73 -15.63
N SER A 374 18.20 -10.93 -15.59
CA SER A 374 19.18 -9.87 -15.32
C SER A 374 19.31 -8.91 -16.49
N MET A 375 19.27 -7.59 -16.22
CA MET A 375 19.47 -6.54 -17.22
C MET A 375 20.80 -6.70 -17.96
N ASN A 376 21.89 -7.05 -17.25
CA ASN A 376 23.19 -7.25 -17.88
C ASN A 376 23.17 -8.38 -18.92
N LYS A 377 22.43 -9.47 -18.65
CA LYS A 377 22.27 -10.57 -19.62
C LYS A 377 21.45 -10.12 -20.83
N ILE A 378 20.40 -9.33 -20.61
CA ILE A 378 19.58 -8.77 -21.70
C ILE A 378 20.42 -7.87 -22.58
N PHE A 379 21.19 -6.93 -22.01
CA PHE A 379 22.02 -6.01 -22.79
C PHE A 379 23.13 -6.72 -23.54
N ASN A 380 23.83 -7.66 -22.91
CA ASN A 380 24.90 -8.41 -23.56
C ASN A 380 24.43 -9.24 -24.76
N ALA A 381 23.19 -9.73 -24.72
CA ALA A 381 22.62 -10.51 -25.82
C ALA A 381 22.11 -9.65 -26.99
N ASN A 382 21.98 -8.34 -26.82
CA ASN A 382 21.37 -7.43 -27.79
C ASN A 382 22.25 -6.19 -28.06
N LYS A 383 23.57 -6.28 -27.85
CA LYS A 383 24.48 -5.10 -27.90
C LYS A 383 24.37 -4.28 -29.18
N GLU A 384 24.35 -4.98 -30.32
CA GLU A 384 24.28 -4.39 -31.65
C GLU A 384 22.83 -4.06 -32.08
N SER A 385 21.84 -4.52 -31.32
CA SER A 385 20.44 -4.22 -31.62
C SER A 385 20.21 -2.72 -31.50
N LYS A 386 19.48 -2.18 -32.47
CA LYS A 386 19.19 -0.75 -32.54
C LYS A 386 17.77 -0.43 -32.13
N PHE A 387 17.57 0.81 -31.72
CA PHE A 387 16.26 1.35 -31.42
C PHE A 387 16.21 2.83 -31.74
N THR A 388 15.00 3.35 -31.89
CA THR A 388 14.75 4.74 -32.23
C THR A 388 14.50 5.56 -30.96
N ILE A 389 15.11 6.73 -30.88
CA ILE A 389 14.87 7.75 -29.86
C ILE A 389 14.35 9.00 -30.57
N GLN A 390 13.15 9.43 -30.18
CA GLN A 390 12.64 10.76 -30.45
C GLN A 390 12.87 11.64 -29.21
N LYS A 391 13.42 12.83 -29.45
CA LYS A 391 13.70 13.81 -28.40
C LYS A 391 13.46 15.22 -28.91
N VAL A 392 13.20 16.12 -28.00
CA VAL A 392 13.01 17.53 -28.30
C VAL A 392 14.36 18.24 -28.38
N GLU A 393 14.57 19.05 -29.41
CA GLU A 393 15.80 19.82 -29.59
C GLU A 393 15.86 21.02 -28.62
N ASN A 394 17.07 21.48 -28.30
CA ASN A 394 17.33 22.69 -27.50
C ASN A 394 16.79 22.69 -26.05
N ILE A 395 16.33 21.54 -25.55
CA ILE A 395 16.01 21.32 -24.14
C ILE A 395 17.11 20.49 -23.50
N HIS A 396 17.63 20.91 -22.36
CA HIS A 396 18.57 20.10 -21.58
C HIS A 396 17.85 18.91 -20.96
N LEU A 397 18.27 17.70 -21.34
CA LEU A 397 17.68 16.41 -20.94
C LEU A 397 16.16 16.37 -21.21
N PRO A 398 15.74 16.40 -22.49
CA PRO A 398 14.33 16.37 -22.85
C PRO A 398 13.71 15.02 -22.47
N SER A 399 12.38 14.98 -22.35
CA SER A 399 11.65 13.71 -22.33
C SER A 399 11.92 12.95 -23.62
N LEU A 400 12.21 11.65 -23.49
CA LEU A 400 12.57 10.78 -24.59
C LEU A 400 11.45 9.77 -24.86
N PHE A 401 10.95 9.75 -26.08
CA PHE A 401 10.13 8.66 -26.59
C PHE A 401 11.02 7.66 -27.31
N ILE A 402 11.01 6.42 -26.85
CA ILE A 402 11.95 5.39 -27.30
C ILE A 402 11.17 4.15 -27.69
N PHE A 403 11.38 3.64 -28.90
CA PHE A 403 10.68 2.46 -29.38
C PHE A 403 11.59 1.48 -30.09
N ASN A 404 11.25 0.20 -29.98
CA ASN A 404 11.88 -0.88 -30.72
C ASN A 404 10.97 -1.26 -31.90
N ASN A 405 11.47 -1.06 -33.12
CA ASN A 405 10.76 -1.34 -34.37
C ASN A 405 10.45 -2.83 -34.56
N GLU A 406 11.18 -3.72 -33.90
CA GLU A 406 11.03 -5.17 -34.07
C GLU A 406 9.89 -5.77 -33.23
N ASN A 407 9.41 -5.08 -32.19
CA ASN A 407 8.52 -5.74 -31.20
C ASN A 407 7.36 -4.91 -30.64
N ASN A 408 6.95 -3.83 -31.31
CA ASN A 408 5.84 -2.95 -30.91
C ASN A 408 5.88 -2.53 -29.42
N ARG A 409 7.08 -2.35 -28.87
CA ARG A 409 7.27 -1.85 -27.50
C ARG A 409 7.87 -0.48 -27.56
N ALA A 410 7.40 0.36 -26.65
CA ALA A 410 7.94 1.67 -26.44
C ALA A 410 7.99 2.03 -24.96
N ILE A 411 8.78 3.06 -24.67
CA ILE A 411 8.90 3.69 -23.37
C ILE A 411 8.92 5.20 -23.54
N LEU A 412 8.47 5.87 -22.49
CA LEU A 412 8.64 7.31 -22.31
C LEU A 412 9.38 7.52 -21.00
N VAL A 413 10.49 8.25 -21.06
CA VAL A 413 11.41 8.45 -19.95
C VAL A 413 11.85 9.90 -19.89
N SER A 414 12.08 10.42 -18.70
CA SER A 414 12.57 11.78 -18.49
C SER A 414 13.62 11.82 -17.38
N ALA A 415 14.34 12.94 -17.32
CA ALA A 415 15.29 13.23 -16.25
C ALA A 415 14.66 14.17 -15.22
N ILE A 416 14.91 13.88 -13.94
CA ILE A 416 14.41 14.75 -12.85
C ILE A 416 15.03 16.15 -12.92
N SER A 417 16.30 16.21 -13.32
CA SER A 417 17.08 17.42 -13.49
C SER A 417 16.88 18.10 -14.85
N SER A 418 15.90 17.66 -15.65
CA SER A 418 15.51 18.34 -16.87
C SER A 418 15.00 19.75 -16.54
N ASP A 419 15.43 20.74 -17.32
CA ASP A 419 15.03 22.14 -17.11
C ASP A 419 13.51 22.29 -17.18
N LEU A 420 12.88 21.60 -18.14
CA LEU A 420 11.43 21.57 -18.29
C LEU A 420 10.75 20.95 -17.08
N ASN A 421 11.23 19.81 -16.58
CA ASN A 421 10.63 19.18 -15.39
C ASN A 421 10.74 20.12 -14.17
N GLN A 422 11.90 20.77 -13.98
CA GLN A 422 12.10 21.72 -12.88
C GLN A 422 11.23 22.98 -13.00
N GLN A 423 11.01 23.47 -14.22
CA GLN A 423 10.05 24.55 -14.49
C GLN A 423 8.63 24.12 -14.11
N LEU A 424 8.17 22.98 -14.62
CA LEU A 424 6.82 22.46 -14.36
C LEU A 424 6.58 22.19 -12.87
N ILE A 425 7.60 21.75 -12.12
CA ILE A 425 7.49 21.62 -10.65
C ILE A 425 7.15 22.97 -10.01
N LYS A 426 7.79 24.06 -10.44
CA LYS A 426 7.55 25.41 -9.88
C LYS A 426 6.15 25.92 -10.24
N GLU A 427 5.68 25.62 -11.44
CA GLU A 427 4.38 26.08 -11.94
C GLU A 427 3.22 25.32 -11.28
N HIS A 428 3.32 24.00 -11.20
CA HIS A 428 2.21 23.12 -10.84
C HIS A 428 2.22 22.63 -9.38
N ILE A 429 3.31 22.78 -8.62
CA ILE A 429 3.36 22.33 -7.23
C ILE A 429 3.16 23.51 -6.27
N THR A 430 2.12 23.41 -5.43
CA THR A 430 1.94 24.30 -4.28
C THR A 430 2.56 23.72 -3.02
N VAL A 431 3.14 24.59 -2.21
CA VAL A 431 3.77 24.25 -0.94
C VAL A 431 2.95 24.84 0.21
N LYS A 432 2.47 23.98 1.11
CA LYS A 432 1.80 24.40 2.34
C LYS A 432 2.33 23.59 3.53
N ASN A 433 3.24 24.18 4.30
CA ASN A 433 3.93 23.49 5.40
C ASN A 433 4.60 22.18 4.91
N ILE A 434 4.16 21.02 5.39
CA ILE A 434 4.65 19.72 4.94
C ILE A 434 3.93 19.21 3.68
N GLU A 435 2.78 19.77 3.33
CA GLU A 435 1.99 19.33 2.18
C GLU A 435 2.59 19.82 0.85
N ARG A 436 2.57 18.96 -0.16
CA ARG A 436 2.92 19.26 -1.55
C ARG A 436 1.71 18.91 -2.40
N ASN A 437 1.04 19.91 -2.97
CA ASN A 437 -0.18 19.68 -3.75
C ASN A 437 0.07 19.99 -5.21
N TYR A 438 -0.37 19.09 -6.08
CA TYR A 438 -0.46 19.30 -7.51
C TYR A 438 -1.71 20.15 -7.83
N LYS A 439 -1.55 21.20 -8.64
CA LYS A 439 -2.63 22.12 -9.03
C LYS A 439 -3.54 21.52 -10.08
#